data_AF-E6U0U3-F1
#
_entry.id   AF-E6U0U3-F1
#
_cell.length_a   1.000
_cell.length_b   1.000
_cell.length_c   1.000
_cell.angle_alpha   90.00
_cell.angle_beta   90.00
_cell.angle_gamma   90.00
#
_symmetry.space_group_name_H-M   'P 1'
#
loop_
_entity.id
_entity.type
_entity.pdbx_description
1 polymer ?
#
loop_
_entity_poly.entity_id
_entity_poly.type
_entity_poly.pdbx_seq_one_letter_code
_entity_poly.pdbx_strand_id
1 'polypeptide(L)'
;MAKQETKLSQELVAALQGETIVSLITNDPEKKQPDLSVISWVAATEDGEKIKFAVGHNAHSAQNIQADPNVVLGITGAGSCYSVRGKGTVSDVIEKTMKFRVVTVDIESVEDVIFYGGKITAEPQFEKTYDPKLAAQLDEEVYSMLKE
;
A
#
# COMPACT_ATOMS: atom_id res chain seq x y z
N MET A 1 1.79 -2.48 -26.37
CA MET A 1 1.64 -3.01 -25.00
C MET A 1 2.57 -2.20 -24.13
N ALA A 2 2.06 -1.59 -23.06
CA ALA A 2 2.89 -0.82 -22.15
C ALA A 2 3.99 -1.74 -21.58
N LYS A 3 5.19 -1.19 -21.36
CA LYS A 3 6.32 -1.92 -20.81
C LYS A 3 5.97 -2.24 -19.35
N GLN A 4 5.78 -3.52 -19.05
CA GLN A 4 5.54 -4.00 -17.69
C GLN A 4 6.89 -4.02 -16.95
N GLU A 5 7.06 -3.12 -15.99
CA GLU A 5 8.25 -3.11 -15.14
C GLU A 5 8.03 -4.06 -13.96
N THR A 6 9.09 -4.67 -13.43
CA THR A 6 9.01 -5.59 -12.28
C THR A 6 9.36 -4.92 -10.96
N LYS A 7 9.58 -3.60 -10.96
CA LYS A 7 9.92 -2.80 -9.78
C LYS A 7 9.47 -1.35 -9.95
N LEU A 8 9.34 -0.65 -8.83
CA LEU A 8 9.00 0.77 -8.80
C LEU A 8 10.12 1.63 -9.40
N SER A 9 9.73 2.73 -10.04
CA SER A 9 10.66 3.80 -10.36
C SER A 9 11.10 4.51 -9.09
N GLN A 10 12.23 5.22 -9.13
CA GLN A 10 12.70 6.01 -7.99
C GLN A 10 11.71 7.12 -7.60
N GLU A 11 10.98 7.68 -8.58
CA GLU A 11 9.90 8.65 -8.30
C GLU A 11 8.75 8.03 -7.51
N LEU A 12 8.36 6.79 -7.85
CA LEU A 12 7.32 6.05 -7.10
C LEU A 12 7.81 5.62 -5.72
N VAL A 13 9.06 5.19 -5.60
CA VAL A 13 9.66 4.88 -4.28
C VAL A 13 9.60 6.11 -3.40
N ALA A 14 10.00 7.28 -3.90
CA ALA A 14 9.96 8.55 -3.18
C ALA A 14 8.53 8.96 -2.81
N ALA A 15 7.57 8.81 -3.73
CA ALA A 15 6.16 9.08 -3.48
C ALA A 15 5.54 8.20 -2.38
N LEU A 16 6.10 7.01 -2.14
CA LEU A 16 5.63 6.09 -1.10
C LEU A 16 6.35 6.26 0.25
N GLN A 17 7.33 7.15 0.41
CA GLN A 17 8.00 7.37 1.71
C GLN A 17 7.23 8.29 2.67
N GLY A 18 5.94 8.52 2.43
CA GLY A 18 5.11 9.44 3.20
C GLY A 18 3.67 8.99 3.33
N GLU A 19 2.82 9.90 3.78
CA GLU A 19 1.37 9.71 3.95
C GLU A 19 0.64 9.74 2.60
N THR A 20 0.83 8.70 1.80
CA THR A 20 0.24 8.58 0.47
C THR A 20 -1.00 7.72 0.50
N ILE A 21 -2.09 8.19 -0.11
CA ILE A 21 -3.33 7.43 -0.21
C ILE A 21 -3.16 6.33 -1.26
N VAL A 22 -3.21 5.08 -0.83
CA VAL A 22 -3.08 3.91 -1.70
C VAL A 22 -4.36 3.09 -1.64
N SER A 23 -4.85 2.69 -2.81
CA SER A 23 -5.93 1.71 -2.93
C SER A 23 -5.34 0.30 -2.83
N LEU A 24 -5.77 -0.50 -1.86
CA LEU A 24 -5.40 -1.90 -1.71
C LEU A 24 -6.57 -2.78 -2.13
N ILE A 25 -6.36 -3.57 -3.17
CA ILE A 25 -7.31 -4.56 -3.66
C ILE A 25 -6.79 -5.95 -3.32
N THR A 26 -7.65 -6.74 -2.67
CA THR A 26 -7.41 -8.14 -2.29
C THR A 26 -8.59 -9.00 -2.76
N ASN A 27 -8.48 -10.33 -2.70
CA ASN A 27 -9.60 -11.22 -3.01
C ASN A 27 -10.27 -11.69 -1.71
N ASP A 28 -11.56 -11.42 -1.55
CA ASP A 28 -12.35 -11.97 -0.44
C ASP A 28 -12.70 -13.43 -0.75
N PRO A 29 -12.16 -14.40 0.02
CA PRO A 29 -12.37 -15.82 -0.24
C PRO A 29 -13.81 -16.27 0.06
N GLU A 30 -14.51 -15.59 0.97
CA GLU A 30 -15.89 -15.92 1.34
C GLU A 30 -16.87 -15.44 0.26
N LYS A 31 -16.72 -14.18 -0.18
CA LYS A 31 -17.61 -13.57 -1.17
C LYS A 31 -17.22 -13.89 -2.62
N LYS A 32 -15.99 -14.38 -2.85
CA LYS A 32 -15.40 -14.62 -4.18
C LYS A 32 -15.41 -13.37 -5.06
N GLN A 33 -15.09 -12.22 -4.46
CA GLN A 33 -15.10 -10.90 -5.09
C GLN A 33 -13.88 -10.10 -4.64
N PRO A 34 -13.43 -9.11 -5.42
CA PRO A 34 -12.40 -8.20 -4.96
C PRO A 34 -12.90 -7.37 -3.77
N ASP A 35 -12.05 -7.19 -2.77
CA ASP A 35 -12.25 -6.29 -1.64
C ASP A 35 -11.29 -5.11 -1.77
N LEU A 36 -11.83 -3.89 -1.67
CA LEU A 36 -11.09 -2.64 -1.78
C LEU A 36 -11.00 -1.99 -0.40
N SER A 37 -9.78 -1.68 0.00
CA SER A 37 -9.47 -0.86 1.17
C SER A 37 -8.58 0.32 0.77
N VAL A 38 -8.59 1.38 1.58
CA VAL A 38 -7.73 2.55 1.40
C VAL A 38 -6.79 2.64 2.59
N ILE A 39 -5.49 2.73 2.32
CA ILE A 39 -4.43 2.71 3.33
C ILE A 39 -3.47 3.88 3.12
N SER A 40 -2.82 4.32 4.21
CA SER A 40 -1.81 5.38 4.18
C SER A 40 -0.45 4.95 4.74
N TRP A 41 -0.42 3.96 5.64
CA TRP A 41 0.82 3.40 6.16
C TRP A 41 1.47 2.45 5.16
N VAL A 42 2.15 3.03 4.18
CA VAL A 42 2.81 2.34 3.08
C VAL A 42 4.23 2.87 2.95
N ALA A 43 5.19 2.00 2.67
CA ALA A 43 6.56 2.36 2.33
C ALA A 43 7.11 1.39 1.28
N ALA A 44 7.90 1.90 0.34
CA ALA A 44 8.63 1.06 -0.61
C ALA A 44 10.07 0.83 -0.14
N THR A 45 10.66 -0.31 -0.49
CA THR A 45 12.11 -0.52 -0.34
C THR A 45 12.88 0.36 -1.31
N GLU A 46 14.12 0.74 -0.97
CA GLU A 46 14.94 1.65 -1.79
C GLU A 46 15.21 1.10 -3.21
N ASP A 47 15.33 -0.22 -3.34
CA ASP A 47 15.49 -0.91 -4.63
C ASP A 47 14.22 -0.92 -5.50
N GLY A 48 13.06 -0.59 -4.91
CA GLY A 48 11.75 -0.58 -5.53
C GLY A 48 11.15 -1.96 -5.78
N GLU A 49 11.72 -3.04 -5.22
CA GLU A 49 11.25 -4.41 -5.46
C GLU A 49 10.12 -4.84 -4.52
N LYS A 50 9.98 -4.16 -3.37
CA LYS A 50 8.96 -4.49 -2.37
C LYS A 50 8.21 -3.26 -1.89
N ILE A 51 6.96 -3.47 -1.51
CA ILE A 51 6.15 -2.51 -0.75
C ILE A 51 5.79 -3.14 0.58
N LYS A 52 6.03 -2.44 1.68
CA LYS A 52 5.54 -2.79 3.01
C LYS A 52 4.39 -1.87 3.36
N PHE A 53 3.34 -2.41 3.95
CA PHE A 53 2.26 -1.61 4.53
C PHE A 53 1.75 -2.22 5.82
N ALA A 54 1.08 -1.41 6.64
CA ALA A 54 0.48 -1.87 7.89
C ALA A 54 -1.04 -1.75 7.85
N VAL A 55 -1.70 -2.73 8.46
CA VAL A 55 -3.14 -2.76 8.67
C VAL A 55 -3.47 -3.20 10.08
N GLY A 56 -4.65 -2.84 10.60
CA GLY A 56 -5.09 -3.31 11.91
C GLY A 56 -5.05 -4.85 12.01
N HIS A 57 -4.78 -5.38 13.20
CA HIS A 57 -4.55 -6.82 13.39
C HIS A 57 -5.71 -7.74 12.96
N ASN A 58 -6.93 -7.20 12.93
CA ASN A 58 -8.16 -7.87 12.49
C ASN A 58 -8.68 -7.36 11.13
N ALA A 59 -7.86 -6.64 10.36
CA ALA A 59 -8.27 -6.14 9.05
C ALA A 59 -8.60 -7.29 8.09
N HIS A 60 -9.71 -7.15 7.35
CA HIS A 60 -10.10 -8.13 6.33
C HIS A 60 -9.02 -8.30 5.27
N SER A 61 -8.35 -7.21 4.87
CA SER A 61 -7.24 -7.27 3.91
C SER A 61 -6.12 -8.21 4.35
N ALA A 62 -5.76 -8.25 5.64
CA ALA A 62 -4.77 -9.20 6.15
C ALA A 62 -5.27 -10.66 6.06
N GLN A 63 -6.54 -10.91 6.40
CA GLN A 63 -7.14 -12.24 6.30
C GLN A 63 -7.25 -12.72 4.85
N ASN A 64 -7.66 -11.83 3.94
CA ASN A 64 -7.72 -12.07 2.51
C ASN A 64 -6.34 -12.47 1.98
N ILE A 65 -5.29 -11.72 2.32
CA ILE A 65 -3.91 -11.99 1.86
C ILE A 65 -3.37 -13.31 2.41
N GLN A 66 -3.73 -13.69 3.64
CA GLN A 66 -3.38 -15.00 4.19
C GLN A 66 -4.04 -16.17 3.44
N ALA A 67 -5.25 -15.97 2.89
CA ALA A 67 -5.96 -16.98 2.12
C ALA A 67 -5.55 -16.99 0.64
N ASP A 68 -5.33 -15.82 0.05
CA ASP A 68 -4.89 -15.59 -1.31
C ASP A 68 -3.85 -14.45 -1.34
N PRO A 69 -2.56 -14.73 -1.57
CA PRO A 69 -1.50 -13.74 -1.46
C PRO A 69 -1.54 -12.69 -2.58
N ASN A 70 -2.38 -12.84 -3.61
CA ASN A 70 -2.44 -11.90 -4.72
C ASN A 70 -3.01 -10.54 -4.26
N VAL A 71 -2.24 -9.48 -4.51
CA VAL A 71 -2.64 -8.11 -4.20
C VAL A 71 -2.48 -7.18 -5.40
N VAL A 72 -3.31 -6.14 -5.45
CA VAL A 72 -3.12 -4.99 -6.34
C VAL A 72 -3.11 -3.71 -5.51
N LEU A 73 -2.07 -2.90 -5.68
CA LEU A 73 -1.95 -1.57 -5.10
C LEU A 73 -2.16 -0.54 -6.22
N GLY A 74 -3.21 0.27 -6.09
CA GLY A 74 -3.47 1.43 -6.92
C GLY A 74 -2.80 2.66 -6.31
N ILE A 75 -1.78 3.18 -6.99
CA ILE A 75 -0.95 4.30 -6.51
C ILE A 75 -1.13 5.48 -7.45
N THR A 76 -1.44 6.65 -6.90
CA THR A 76 -1.42 7.92 -7.63
C THR A 76 -0.15 8.65 -7.24
N GLY A 77 0.67 9.06 -8.22
CA GLY A 77 1.97 9.67 -7.97
C GLY A 77 2.73 9.85 -9.27
N ALA A 78 3.88 10.53 -9.25
CA ALA A 78 4.73 10.72 -10.44
C ALA A 78 3.98 11.26 -11.68
N GLY A 79 2.91 12.03 -11.47
CA GLY A 79 2.07 12.57 -12.54
C GLY A 79 1.14 11.56 -13.22
N SER A 80 0.99 10.34 -12.70
CA SER A 80 0.12 9.29 -13.25
C SER A 80 -0.59 8.44 -12.18
N CYS A 81 -1.29 7.39 -12.62
CA CYS A 81 -1.87 6.34 -11.77
C CYS A 81 -1.28 4.99 -12.15
N TYR A 82 -0.85 4.21 -11.16
CA TYR A 82 -0.15 2.95 -11.36
C TYR A 82 -0.90 1.78 -10.71
N SER A 83 -0.95 0.66 -11.41
CA SER A 83 -1.36 -0.64 -10.89
C SER A 83 -0.11 -1.44 -10.57
N VAL A 84 0.16 -1.65 -9.28
CA VAL A 84 1.24 -2.51 -8.81
C VAL A 84 0.67 -3.84 -8.35
N ARG A 85 1.06 -4.93 -9.01
CA ARG A 85 0.63 -6.29 -8.68
C ARG A 85 1.76 -7.05 -8.02
N GLY A 86 1.43 -7.87 -7.04
CA GLY A 86 2.42 -8.69 -6.35
C GLY A 86 1.81 -9.71 -5.42
N LYS A 87 2.68 -10.32 -4.62
CA LYS A 87 2.30 -11.30 -3.60
C LYS A 87 2.60 -10.77 -2.20
N GLY A 88 1.57 -10.68 -1.37
CA GLY A 88 1.66 -10.25 0.02
C GLY A 88 1.99 -11.40 0.97
N THR A 89 2.92 -11.14 1.90
CA THR A 89 3.19 -11.98 3.07
C THR A 89 2.81 -11.20 4.32
N VAL A 90 1.95 -11.77 5.15
CA VAL A 90 1.43 -11.13 6.37
C VAL A 90 2.26 -11.56 7.59
N SER A 91 2.68 -10.58 8.40
CA SER A 91 3.39 -10.82 9.65
C SER A 91 2.49 -11.36 10.77
N ASP A 92 3.11 -11.81 11.86
CA ASP A 92 2.44 -11.96 13.15
C ASP A 92 1.89 -10.61 13.66
N VAL A 93 1.03 -10.70 14.68
CA VAL A 93 0.48 -9.50 15.33
C VAL A 93 1.59 -8.76 16.06
N ILE A 94 1.72 -7.47 15.75
CA ILE A 94 2.62 -6.55 16.45
C ILE A 94 1.80 -5.83 17.50
N GLU A 95 2.24 -5.92 18.76
CA GLU A 95 1.61 -5.25 19.90
C GLU A 95 2.39 -4.00 20.28
N LYS A 96 1.85 -2.83 19.92
CA LYS A 96 2.36 -1.50 20.27
C LYS A 96 1.22 -0.66 20.87
N THR A 97 1.21 0.66 20.65
CA THR A 97 0.09 1.52 21.08
C THR A 97 -1.24 1.02 20.50
N MET A 98 -1.21 0.47 19.29
CA MET A 98 -2.28 -0.38 18.76
C MET A 98 -1.74 -1.71 18.26
N LYS A 99 -2.66 -2.68 18.09
CA LYS A 99 -2.35 -3.98 17.46
C LYS A 99 -2.52 -3.89 15.95
N PHE A 100 -1.44 -4.17 15.22
CA PHE A 100 -1.42 -4.16 13.76
C PHE A 100 -0.60 -5.34 13.21
N ARG A 101 -0.64 -5.52 11.89
CA ARG A 101 0.20 -6.46 11.15
C ARG A 101 0.88 -5.70 10.02
N VAL A 102 2.10 -6.11 9.69
CA VAL A 102 2.80 -5.63 8.50
C VAL A 102 2.61 -6.65 7.39
N VAL A 103 2.33 -6.16 6.19
CA VAL A 103 2.30 -6.94 4.97
C VAL A 103 3.47 -6.51 4.11
N THR A 104 4.29 -7.47 3.68
CA THR A 104 5.35 -7.24 2.68
C THR A 104 4.89 -7.80 1.34
N VAL A 105 4.85 -6.95 0.32
CA VAL A 105 4.47 -7.30 -1.05
C VAL A 105 5.72 -7.40 -1.90
N ASP A 106 5.99 -8.58 -2.43
CA ASP A 106 6.97 -8.78 -3.50
C ASP A 106 6.33 -8.39 -4.85
N ILE A 107 6.90 -7.38 -5.51
CA ILE A 107 6.33 -6.82 -6.74
C ILE A 107 6.57 -7.77 -7.92
N GLU A 108 5.50 -8.10 -8.63
CA GLU A 108 5.54 -8.88 -9.86
C GLU A 108 5.38 -7.97 -11.09
N SER A 109 4.62 -6.87 -10.95
CA SER A 109 4.54 -5.88 -12.02
C SER A 109 4.08 -4.50 -11.59
N VAL A 110 4.50 -3.51 -12.36
CA VAL A 110 4.11 -2.11 -12.28
C VAL A 110 3.66 -1.67 -13.66
N GLU A 111 2.42 -1.18 -13.75
CA GLU A 111 1.82 -0.70 -14.99
C GLU A 111 1.27 0.72 -14.78
N ASP A 112 1.58 1.63 -15.71
CA ASP A 112 0.91 2.92 -15.80
C ASP A 112 -0.48 2.70 -16.41
N VAL A 113 -1.52 2.98 -15.62
CA VAL A 113 -2.92 2.70 -15.95
C VAL A 113 -3.74 3.98 -16.11
N ILE A 114 -3.10 5.15 -16.26
CA ILE A 114 -3.84 6.37 -16.58
C ILE A 114 -4.45 6.27 -17.98
N PHE A 115 -5.63 6.84 -18.15
CA PHE A 115 -6.30 6.89 -19.45
C PHE A 115 -5.54 7.76 -20.45
N TYR A 116 -5.77 7.53 -21.74
CA TYR A 116 -5.10 8.26 -22.82
C TYR A 116 -5.28 9.78 -22.70
N GLY A 117 -4.16 10.50 -22.75
CA GLY A 117 -4.13 11.96 -22.61
C GLY A 117 -4.28 12.48 -21.18
N GLY A 118 -4.40 11.58 -20.19
CA GLY A 118 -4.45 11.93 -18.78
C GLY A 118 -3.08 12.31 -18.21
N LYS A 119 -3.08 13.25 -17.27
CA LYS A 119 -1.94 13.56 -16.40
C LYS A 119 -2.48 13.96 -15.04
N ILE A 120 -1.94 13.38 -13.98
CA ILE A 120 -2.22 13.84 -12.62
C ILE A 120 -1.49 15.16 -12.39
N THR A 121 -2.27 16.19 -12.05
CA THR A 121 -1.75 17.54 -11.79
C THR A 121 -1.86 17.93 -10.31
N ALA A 122 -2.69 17.22 -9.56
CA ALA A 122 -2.82 17.34 -8.12
C ALA A 122 -3.12 15.94 -7.55
N GLU A 123 -2.38 15.54 -6.53
CA GLU A 123 -2.60 14.29 -5.81
C GLU A 123 -3.62 14.51 -4.68
N PRO A 124 -4.40 13.48 -4.31
CA PRO A 124 -5.32 13.56 -3.18
C PRO A 124 -4.59 13.94 -1.89
N GLN A 125 -5.19 14.84 -1.12
CA GLN A 125 -4.75 15.20 0.22
C GLN A 125 -5.81 14.77 1.24
N PHE A 126 -5.39 14.49 2.46
CA PHE A 126 -6.30 14.14 3.55
C PHE A 126 -5.90 14.83 4.86
N GLU A 127 -6.86 14.94 5.77
CA GLU A 127 -6.68 15.48 7.12
C GLU A 127 -7.10 14.44 8.16
N LYS A 128 -6.36 14.36 9.27
CA LYS A 128 -6.71 13.52 10.41
C LYS A 128 -7.70 14.26 11.30
N THR A 129 -8.94 13.81 11.28
CA THR A 129 -10.06 14.49 11.94
C THR A 129 -10.31 14.04 13.38
N TYR A 130 -9.60 13.01 13.86
CA TYR A 130 -9.76 12.45 15.20
C TYR A 130 -8.41 12.23 15.88
N ASP A 131 -8.31 12.69 17.13
CA ASP A 131 -7.11 12.65 18.00
C ASP A 131 -5.77 12.77 17.24
N PRO A 132 -5.42 13.98 16.75
CA PRO A 132 -4.22 14.18 15.92
C PRO A 132 -2.92 13.80 16.64
N LYS A 133 -2.88 13.87 17.98
CA LYS A 133 -1.70 13.51 18.76
C LYS A 133 -1.49 12.01 18.77
N LEU A 134 -2.57 11.25 19.04
CA LEU A 134 -2.52 9.80 18.98
C LEU A 134 -2.21 9.33 17.56
N ALA A 135 -2.81 9.96 16.55
CA ALA A 135 -2.57 9.58 15.17
C ALA A 135 -1.10 9.78 14.76
N ALA A 136 -0.49 10.92 15.13
CA ALA A 136 0.94 11.17 14.90
C ALA A 136 1.84 10.15 15.60
N GLN A 137 1.51 9.76 16.84
CA GLN A 137 2.24 8.73 17.57
C GLN A 137 2.15 7.37 16.85
N LEU A 138 0.96 7.01 16.36
CA LEU A 138 0.75 5.77 15.62
C LEU A 138 1.54 5.75 14.31
N ASP A 139 1.61 6.86 13.58
CA ASP A 139 2.41 6.93 12.36
C ASP A 139 3.89 6.71 12.65
N GLU A 140 4.43 7.35 13.67
CA GLU A 140 5.85 7.22 14.03
C GLU A 140 6.19 5.76 14.35
N GLU A 141 5.34 5.10 15.16
CA GLU A 141 5.51 3.69 15.50
C GLU A 141 5.45 2.79 14.27
N VAL A 142 4.47 3.00 13.39
CA VAL A 142 4.26 2.16 12.21
C VAL A 142 5.35 2.38 11.17
N TYR A 143 5.65 3.63 10.79
CA TYR A 143 6.67 3.91 9.78
C TYR A 143 8.07 3.53 10.23
N SER A 144 8.37 3.53 11.53
CA SER A 144 9.62 2.99 12.04
C SER A 144 9.75 1.49 11.72
N MET A 145 8.66 0.73 11.91
CA MET A 145 8.63 -0.70 11.57
C MET A 145 8.66 -0.96 10.06
N LEU A 146 8.05 -0.11 9.23
CA LEU A 146 8.05 -0.30 7.77
C LEU A 146 9.43 -0.05 7.14
N LYS A 147 10.30 0.71 7.80
CA LYS A 147 11.66 1.03 7.34
C LYS A 147 12.71 -0.03 7.70
N GLU A 148 12.43 -0.88 8.69
CA GLU A 148 13.22 -2.08 8.99
C GLU A 148 12.99 -3.15 7.92
#